data_AF-A0A9P3LD15-F1
#
_entry.id   AF-A0A9P3LD15-F1
#
_cell.length_a   1.000
_cell.length_b   1.000
_cell.length_c   1.000
_cell.angle_alpha   90.00
_cell.angle_beta   90.00
_cell.angle_gamma   90.00
#
_symmetry.space_group_name_H-M   'P 1'
#
loop_
_entity.id
_entity.type
_entity.pdbx_description
1 polymer ?
#
loop_
_entity_poly.entity_id
_entity_poly.type
_entity_poly.pdbx_seq_one_letter_code
_entity_poly.pdbx_strand_id
1 'polypeptide(L)'
;MSTLSPILYRSHSMPPLKLQQRASPETSLQTSSIPSLPVELMEQILQEAWDLPLQRDDRIDMWLALTAVSHTVLSIFIRTSMRDVHIMTPAFARHYLKLIRPRTSFEPGESYLMRNACQVAHRLCRSLTFHIDSRSAGGGEPAIRLYADGDRAAEAVSSTLYVLSLVPVFVPALRRVVLQYTDWGFDDVLDQCRLLPLPAQVAALELRYAFSPRVARLGALARVHYARAFRVASMRWAMPQVRDLAVHGAPAPFVAAVAKMCTRLERLEVDRHVERDRTWSVPEGLHTLVLTDNKVRHGGCTTDWWSVARAVAGDVKVTATLYMQTMLSDTWQDLLARQRLKRMCLRQDTAIEHV
;
A
#
# COMPACT_ATOMS: atom_id res chain seq x y z
N MET A 1 -53.69 -3.37 9.49
CA MET A 1 -54.30 -2.06 9.20
C MET A 1 -53.87 -1.10 10.30
N SER A 2 -52.86 -0.28 10.06
CA SER A 2 -52.34 0.69 11.02
C SER A 2 -52.27 2.04 10.32
N THR A 3 -53.09 2.97 10.78
CA THR A 3 -53.25 4.32 10.28
C THR A 3 -52.13 5.23 10.81
N LEU A 4 -51.32 5.77 9.91
CA LEU A 4 -50.35 6.83 10.21
C LEU A 4 -50.99 8.19 9.92
N SER A 5 -51.05 9.03 10.95
CA SER A 5 -51.48 10.43 10.85
C SER A 5 -50.35 11.32 10.30
N PRO A 6 -50.64 12.34 9.48
CA PRO A 6 -49.63 13.26 8.97
C PRO A 6 -49.37 14.41 9.95
N ILE A 7 -48.10 14.63 10.28
CA ILE A 7 -47.62 15.79 11.03
C ILE A 7 -47.48 16.97 10.07
N LEU A 8 -48.34 17.97 10.22
CA LEU A 8 -48.28 19.25 9.51
C LEU A 8 -47.12 20.10 10.06
N TYR A 9 -46.11 20.36 9.24
CA TYR A 9 -45.04 21.31 9.53
C TYR A 9 -45.55 22.74 9.32
N ARG A 10 -45.53 23.54 10.39
CA ARG A 10 -45.94 24.95 10.43
C ARG A 10 -44.74 25.83 10.00
N SER A 11 -44.85 26.47 8.84
CA SER A 11 -43.84 27.41 8.32
C SER A 11 -43.87 28.73 9.10
N HIS A 12 -42.86 28.97 9.95
CA HIS A 12 -42.65 30.27 10.57
C HIS A 12 -41.88 31.19 9.61
N SER A 13 -42.59 32.16 9.04
CA SER A 13 -42.05 33.30 8.28
C SER A 13 -41.24 34.21 9.21
N MET A 14 -39.93 34.30 9.00
CA MET A 14 -39.10 35.32 9.65
C MET A 14 -39.23 36.68 8.93
N PRO A 15 -39.29 37.80 9.67
CA PRO A 15 -39.36 39.14 9.10
C PRO A 15 -38.00 39.58 8.51
N PRO A 16 -38.01 40.47 7.49
CA PRO A 16 -36.79 40.94 6.83
C PRO A 16 -35.99 41.89 7.74
N LEU A 17 -34.73 41.56 7.99
CA LEU A 17 -33.75 42.43 8.64
C LEU A 17 -33.42 43.60 7.71
N LYS A 18 -33.74 44.82 8.15
CA LYS A 18 -33.33 46.07 7.47
C LYS A 18 -31.82 46.27 7.66
N LEU A 19 -31.06 46.08 6.59
CA LEU A 19 -29.65 46.43 6.51
C LEU A 19 -29.48 47.96 6.56
N GLN A 20 -28.93 48.44 7.66
CA GLN A 20 -28.55 49.83 7.85
C GLN A 20 -27.17 50.03 7.18
N GLN A 21 -27.16 50.64 5.99
CA GLN A 21 -25.96 51.00 5.25
C GLN A 21 -25.17 52.08 6.02
N ARG A 22 -24.09 51.67 6.68
CA ARG A 22 -23.11 52.57 7.29
C ARG A 22 -21.99 52.81 6.28
N ALA A 23 -22.05 53.97 5.61
CA ALA A 23 -21.00 54.42 4.71
C ALA A 23 -19.67 54.49 5.49
N SER A 24 -18.74 53.61 5.15
CA SER A 24 -17.39 53.59 5.70
C SER A 24 -16.44 54.29 4.71
N PRO A 25 -15.47 55.07 5.20
CA PRO A 25 -14.57 55.82 4.35
C PRO A 25 -13.65 54.85 3.57
N GLU A 26 -13.69 54.97 2.24
CA GLU A 26 -12.84 54.26 1.29
C GLU A 26 -11.37 54.66 1.53
N THR A 27 -10.70 53.92 2.40
CA THR A 27 -9.25 54.01 2.53
C THR A 27 -8.69 53.02 1.50
N SER A 28 -8.23 53.54 0.36
CA SER A 28 -7.62 52.78 -0.72
C SER A 28 -6.31 52.15 -0.26
N LEU A 29 -6.40 51.04 0.46
CA LEU A 29 -5.26 50.18 0.75
C LEU A 29 -4.84 49.53 -0.56
N GLN A 30 -3.72 50.00 -1.12
CA GLN A 30 -2.99 49.31 -2.17
C GLN A 30 -2.70 47.90 -1.67
N THR A 31 -3.52 46.95 -2.09
CA THR A 31 -3.27 45.53 -1.91
C THR A 31 -2.09 45.18 -2.80
N SER A 32 -0.90 45.18 -2.21
CA SER A 32 0.27 44.53 -2.79
C SER A 32 -0.16 43.10 -3.12
N SER A 33 -0.36 42.82 -4.41
CA SER A 33 -0.80 41.51 -4.86
C SER A 33 0.31 40.54 -4.51
N ILE A 34 0.05 39.67 -3.53
CA ILE A 34 0.95 38.57 -3.17
C ILE A 34 1.25 37.82 -4.47
N PRO A 35 2.54 37.65 -4.85
CA PRO A 35 2.88 36.96 -6.08
C PRO A 35 2.31 35.55 -6.02
N SER A 36 1.46 35.21 -7.00
CA SER A 36 0.86 33.88 -7.09
C SER A 36 1.88 32.89 -7.63
N LEU A 37 2.02 31.73 -6.98
CA LEU A 37 2.84 30.64 -7.47
C LEU A 37 2.27 30.11 -8.82
N PRO A 38 3.09 29.97 -9.87
CA PRO A 38 2.68 29.35 -11.14
C PRO A 38 2.07 27.96 -10.95
N VAL A 39 1.06 27.64 -11.77
CA VAL A 39 0.29 26.39 -11.65
C VAL A 39 1.14 25.15 -11.88
N GLU A 40 2.14 25.26 -12.74
CA GLU A 40 3.10 24.20 -13.08
C GLU A 40 3.96 23.84 -11.87
N LEU A 41 4.42 24.84 -11.11
CA LEU A 41 5.19 24.63 -9.88
C LEU A 41 4.32 24.01 -8.79
N MET A 42 3.05 24.39 -8.69
CA MET A 42 2.12 23.74 -7.77
C MET A 42 1.90 22.26 -8.13
N GLU A 43 1.70 21.93 -9.41
CA GLU A 43 1.54 20.53 -9.85
C GLU A 43 2.80 19.72 -9.54
N GLN A 44 3.99 20.27 -9.77
CA GLN A 44 5.25 19.60 -9.43
C GLN A 44 5.41 19.38 -7.92
N ILE A 45 5.18 20.41 -7.09
CA ILE A 45 5.30 20.30 -5.62
C ILE A 45 4.31 19.25 -5.09
N LEU A 46 3.07 19.26 -5.57
CA LEU A 46 2.06 18.31 -5.14
C LEU A 46 2.37 16.88 -5.60
N GLN A 47 2.92 16.72 -6.81
CA GLN A 47 3.37 15.41 -7.31
C GLN A 47 4.52 14.87 -6.45
N GLU A 48 5.57 15.67 -6.22
CA GLU A 48 6.71 15.28 -5.38
C GLU A 48 6.26 14.94 -3.95
N ALA A 49 5.38 15.76 -3.36
CA ALA A 49 4.82 15.50 -2.03
C ALA A 49 3.98 14.20 -2.00
N TRP A 50 3.22 13.92 -3.06
CA TRP A 50 2.41 12.71 -3.15
C TRP A 50 3.25 11.43 -3.33
N ASP A 51 4.37 11.55 -4.04
CA ASP A 51 5.31 10.45 -4.31
C ASP A 51 6.22 10.12 -3.12
N LEU A 52 6.30 10.98 -2.10
CA LEU A 52 7.02 10.69 -0.87
C LEU A 52 6.55 9.37 -0.24
N PRO A 53 7.44 8.57 0.37
CA PRO A 53 7.10 7.30 1.03
C PRO A 53 6.42 7.53 2.40
N LEU A 54 5.32 8.27 2.41
CA LEU A 54 4.55 8.62 3.60
C LEU A 54 3.80 7.41 4.17
N GLN A 55 3.70 7.36 5.50
CA GLN A 55 2.85 6.40 6.19
C GLN A 55 1.38 6.69 5.90
N ARG A 56 0.52 5.70 6.15
CA ARG A 56 -0.92 5.82 5.93
C ARG A 56 -1.51 7.06 6.60
N ASP A 57 -1.20 7.27 7.87
CA ASP A 57 -1.79 8.35 8.67
C ASP A 57 -1.32 9.73 8.15
N ASP A 58 -0.02 9.88 7.84
CA ASP A 58 0.53 11.09 7.22
C ASP A 58 -0.13 11.41 5.87
N ARG A 59 -0.46 10.38 5.07
CA ARG A 59 -1.18 10.57 3.80
C ARG A 59 -2.62 11.02 4.01
N ILE A 60 -3.29 10.54 5.06
CA ILE A 60 -4.64 11.00 5.41
C ILE A 60 -4.57 12.48 5.81
N ASP A 61 -3.62 12.86 6.65
CA ASP A 61 -3.46 14.25 7.09
C ASP A 61 -3.13 15.17 5.91
N MET A 62 -2.21 14.75 5.04
CA MET A 62 -1.90 15.48 3.81
C MET A 62 -3.12 15.62 2.90
N TRP A 63 -3.90 14.55 2.71
CA TRP A 63 -5.13 14.59 1.92
C TRP A 63 -6.12 15.62 2.47
N LEU A 64 -6.40 15.56 3.78
CA LEU A 64 -7.32 16.47 4.45
C LEU A 64 -6.85 17.92 4.34
N ALA A 65 -5.56 18.17 4.63
CA ALA A 65 -4.98 19.51 4.56
C ALA A 65 -5.06 20.09 3.14
N LEU A 66 -4.64 19.34 2.11
CA LEU A 66 -4.63 19.81 0.72
C LEU A 66 -6.03 20.08 0.17
N THR A 67 -7.04 19.35 0.62
CA THR A 67 -8.43 19.58 0.20
C THR A 67 -9.03 20.89 0.74
N ALA A 68 -8.42 21.49 1.77
CA ALA A 68 -8.91 22.69 2.44
C ALA A 68 -8.22 23.99 1.99
N VAL A 69 -7.14 23.93 1.21
CA VAL A 69 -6.32 25.11 0.88
C VAL A 69 -7.03 26.06 -0.10
N SER A 70 -7.37 25.58 -1.30
CA SER A 70 -8.07 26.35 -2.33
C SER A 70 -8.65 25.42 -3.40
N HIS A 71 -9.60 25.91 -4.20
CA HIS A 71 -10.15 25.14 -5.32
C HIS A 71 -9.11 24.77 -6.38
N THR A 72 -8.14 25.65 -6.64
CA THR A 72 -7.06 25.40 -7.59
C THR A 72 -6.15 24.27 -7.10
N VAL A 73 -5.71 24.33 -5.83
CA VAL A 73 -4.89 23.28 -5.21
C VAL A 73 -5.65 21.95 -5.19
N LEU A 74 -6.93 21.96 -4.81
CA LEU A 74 -7.76 20.76 -4.80
C LEU A 74 -7.90 20.14 -6.20
N SER A 75 -8.12 20.95 -7.24
CA SER A 75 -8.25 20.45 -8.62
C SER A 75 -6.98 19.76 -9.11
N ILE A 76 -5.81 20.36 -8.84
CA ILE A 76 -4.51 19.79 -9.19
C ILE A 76 -4.26 18.53 -8.34
N PHE A 77 -4.53 18.59 -7.05
CA PHE A 77 -4.34 17.45 -6.14
C PHE A 77 -5.24 16.25 -6.50
N ILE A 78 -6.48 16.47 -6.93
CA ILE A 78 -7.34 15.39 -7.45
C ILE A 78 -6.68 14.73 -8.66
N ARG A 79 -6.11 15.51 -9.59
CA ARG A 79 -5.41 15.00 -10.76
C ARG A 79 -4.20 14.14 -10.39
N THR A 80 -3.37 14.62 -9.48
CA THR A 80 -2.19 13.92 -8.95
C THR A 80 -2.60 12.63 -8.23
N SER A 81 -3.52 12.72 -7.27
CA SER A 81 -3.87 11.61 -6.39
C SER A 81 -4.76 10.54 -7.02
N MET A 82 -5.51 10.89 -8.08
CA MET A 82 -6.29 9.92 -8.85
C MET A 82 -5.45 9.19 -9.91
N ARG A 83 -4.25 9.68 -10.24
CA ARG A 83 -3.30 8.98 -11.11
C ARG A 83 -2.63 7.83 -10.36
N ASP A 84 -2.18 8.08 -9.14
CA ASP A 84 -1.53 7.09 -8.26
C ASP A 84 -2.33 7.01 -6.95
N VAL A 85 -3.36 6.17 -6.95
CA VAL A 85 -4.38 6.18 -5.89
C VAL A 85 -3.88 5.40 -4.68
N HIS A 86 -3.98 6.00 -3.49
CA HIS A 86 -3.75 5.33 -2.22
C HIS A 86 -5.07 5.02 -1.51
N ILE A 87 -5.39 3.73 -1.41
CA ILE A 87 -6.50 3.20 -0.64
C ILE A 87 -6.08 3.05 0.83
N MET A 88 -6.29 4.12 1.60
CA MET A 88 -5.85 4.23 2.98
C MET A 88 -6.83 3.58 3.97
N THR A 89 -8.12 3.44 3.61
CA THR A 89 -9.14 2.87 4.48
C THR A 89 -10.16 2.02 3.71
N PRO A 90 -10.85 1.08 4.37
CA PRO A 90 -11.94 0.31 3.75
C PRO A 90 -13.12 1.19 3.29
N ALA A 91 -13.34 2.32 3.96
CA ALA A 91 -14.37 3.28 3.56
C ALA A 91 -13.97 4.00 2.26
N PHE A 92 -12.70 4.39 2.14
CA PHE A 92 -12.18 4.99 0.93
C PHE A 92 -12.20 4.03 -0.26
N ALA A 93 -11.90 2.74 -0.07
CA ALA A 93 -12.04 1.72 -1.12
C ALA A 93 -13.46 1.69 -1.73
N ARG A 94 -14.47 1.67 -0.86
CA ARG A 94 -15.88 1.74 -1.28
C ARG A 94 -16.23 3.04 -1.99
N HIS A 95 -15.66 4.16 -1.55
CA HIS A 95 -15.85 5.45 -2.22
C HIS A 95 -15.18 5.47 -3.60
N TYR A 96 -13.96 4.95 -3.70
CA TYR A 96 -13.20 4.87 -4.93
C TYR A 96 -13.94 4.04 -6.00
N LEU A 97 -14.51 2.89 -5.63
CA LEU A 97 -15.35 2.10 -6.55
C LEU A 97 -16.57 2.89 -7.07
N LYS A 98 -17.13 3.81 -6.27
CA LYS A 98 -18.22 4.71 -6.71
C LYS A 98 -17.72 5.83 -7.64
N LEU A 99 -16.45 6.22 -7.53
CA LEU A 99 -15.82 7.26 -8.36
C LEU A 99 -15.50 6.73 -9.77
N ILE A 100 -14.94 5.53 -9.87
CA ILE A 100 -14.50 4.97 -11.16
C ILE A 100 -15.65 4.44 -12.02
N ARG A 101 -16.85 4.27 -11.45
CA ARG A 101 -18.03 3.82 -12.18
C ARG A 101 -18.45 4.91 -13.17
N PRO A 102 -18.52 4.63 -14.49
CA PRO A 102 -19.03 5.57 -15.48
C PRO A 102 -20.45 6.00 -15.11
N ARG A 103 -20.65 7.31 -14.95
CA ARG A 103 -21.97 7.89 -14.71
C ARG A 103 -22.53 8.38 -16.03
N THR A 104 -23.67 7.81 -16.43
CA THR A 104 -24.36 8.14 -17.69
C THR A 104 -25.27 9.36 -17.57
N SER A 105 -25.67 9.73 -16.36
CA SER A 105 -26.60 10.85 -16.10
C SER A 105 -26.19 11.65 -14.87
N PHE A 106 -26.44 12.95 -14.94
CA PHE A 106 -26.24 13.90 -13.84
C PHE A 106 -27.21 13.58 -12.70
N GLU A 107 -26.72 13.09 -11.57
CA GLU A 107 -27.50 13.09 -10.34
C GLU A 107 -27.61 14.55 -9.85
N PRO A 108 -28.83 15.07 -9.59
CA PRO A 108 -28.98 16.42 -9.06
C PRO A 108 -28.29 16.53 -7.69
N GLY A 109 -27.30 17.41 -7.59
CA GLY A 109 -26.53 17.65 -6.36
C GLY A 109 -25.06 17.23 -6.41
N GLU A 110 -24.55 16.71 -7.53
CA GLU A 110 -23.13 16.40 -7.67
C GLU A 110 -22.28 17.66 -7.83
N SER A 111 -21.24 17.79 -7.00
CA SER A 111 -20.27 18.88 -7.13
C SER A 111 -19.42 18.72 -8.40
N TYR A 112 -19.07 19.84 -9.04
CA TYR A 112 -18.16 19.84 -10.20
C TYR A 112 -16.84 19.10 -9.91
N LEU A 113 -16.35 19.21 -8.68
CA LEU A 113 -15.14 18.53 -8.21
C LEU A 113 -15.28 17.01 -8.23
N MET A 114 -16.45 16.48 -7.84
CA MET A 114 -16.75 15.05 -7.91
C MET A 114 -16.73 14.56 -9.36
N ARG A 115 -17.32 15.33 -10.28
CA ARG A 115 -17.31 15.02 -11.72
C ARG A 115 -15.88 14.96 -12.28
N ASN A 116 -15.07 15.95 -11.95
CA ASN A 116 -13.66 15.98 -12.35
C ASN A 116 -12.92 14.75 -11.81
N ALA A 117 -13.09 14.45 -10.52
CA ALA A 117 -12.47 13.28 -9.89
C ALA A 117 -12.85 11.96 -10.58
N CYS A 118 -14.12 11.73 -10.92
CA CYS A 118 -14.54 10.52 -11.63
C CYS A 118 -13.88 10.38 -13.01
N GLN A 119 -13.87 11.45 -13.80
CA GLN A 119 -13.26 11.44 -15.14
C GLN A 119 -11.75 11.25 -15.08
N VAL A 120 -11.08 11.90 -14.13
CA VAL A 120 -9.65 11.79 -13.90
C VAL A 120 -9.30 10.37 -13.43
N ALA A 121 -9.99 9.82 -12.43
CA ALA A 121 -9.75 8.46 -11.95
C ALA A 121 -9.90 7.42 -13.06
N HIS A 122 -10.97 7.53 -13.85
CA HIS A 122 -11.20 6.65 -14.99
C HIS A 122 -10.08 6.72 -16.04
N ARG A 123 -9.60 7.92 -16.39
CA ARG A 123 -8.63 8.10 -17.47
C ARG A 123 -7.18 7.92 -17.05
N LEU A 124 -6.85 8.34 -15.83
CA LEU A 124 -5.47 8.54 -15.39
C LEU A 124 -4.99 7.57 -14.33
N CYS A 125 -5.87 6.78 -13.68
CA CYS A 125 -5.43 5.82 -12.68
C CYS A 125 -4.47 4.78 -13.29
N ARG A 126 -3.20 4.86 -12.89
CA ARG A 126 -2.09 4.00 -13.33
C ARG A 126 -1.64 3.04 -12.24
N SER A 127 -1.77 3.45 -10.98
CA SER A 127 -1.36 2.67 -9.82
C SER A 127 -2.45 2.67 -8.74
N LEU A 128 -2.63 1.53 -8.07
CA LEU A 128 -3.41 1.40 -6.84
C LEU A 128 -2.52 0.90 -5.70
N THR A 129 -2.45 1.64 -4.61
CA THR A 129 -1.73 1.27 -3.40
C THR A 129 -2.70 1.02 -2.25
N PHE A 130 -2.73 -0.19 -1.70
CA PHE A 130 -3.55 -0.52 -0.54
C PHE A 130 -2.71 -0.49 0.73
N HIS A 131 -3.15 0.26 1.73
CA HIS A 131 -2.52 0.29 3.05
C HIS A 131 -3.27 -0.63 4.00
N ILE A 132 -2.60 -1.70 4.44
CA ILE A 132 -3.16 -2.76 5.26
C ILE A 132 -2.40 -2.75 6.59
N ASP A 133 -3.06 -2.26 7.64
CA ASP A 133 -2.43 -1.99 8.93
C ASP A 133 -3.17 -2.72 10.06
N SER A 134 -2.43 -3.52 10.84
CA SER A 134 -2.99 -4.28 11.96
C SER A 134 -3.49 -3.35 13.10
N ARG A 135 -2.93 -2.14 13.21
CA ARG A 135 -3.21 -1.18 14.30
C ARG A 135 -4.65 -0.66 14.33
N SER A 136 -5.40 -0.82 13.24
CA SER A 136 -6.77 -0.29 13.11
C SER A 136 -7.83 -0.96 13.98
N ALA A 137 -7.52 -2.06 14.69
CA ALA A 137 -8.53 -2.85 15.42
C ALA A 137 -8.73 -2.47 16.90
N GLY A 138 -8.11 -1.38 17.38
CA GLY A 138 -8.40 -0.80 18.69
C GLY A 138 -7.47 -1.27 19.80
N GLY A 139 -6.69 -0.33 20.35
CA GLY A 139 -6.08 -0.31 21.68
C GLY A 139 -5.23 -1.51 22.18
N GLY A 140 -5.16 -2.60 21.44
CA GLY A 140 -4.53 -3.84 21.85
C GLY A 140 -3.02 -3.76 21.91
N GLU A 141 -2.42 -4.74 22.56
CA GLU A 141 -0.97 -4.91 22.56
C GLU A 141 -0.42 -5.02 21.13
N PRO A 142 0.76 -4.42 20.87
CA PRO A 142 1.37 -4.47 19.55
C PRO A 142 1.71 -5.93 19.19
N ALA A 143 1.06 -6.45 18.16
CA ALA A 143 1.22 -7.83 17.70
C ALA A 143 1.30 -7.90 16.18
N ILE A 144 2.06 -8.87 15.68
CA ILE A 144 2.05 -9.22 14.25
C ILE A 144 0.80 -10.06 13.99
N ARG A 145 -0.06 -9.56 13.11
CA ARG A 145 -1.26 -10.26 12.71
C ARG A 145 -0.93 -11.31 11.65
N LEU A 146 -0.89 -12.57 12.04
CA LEU A 146 -0.61 -13.68 11.11
C LEU A 146 -1.80 -13.96 10.19
N TYR A 147 -3.01 -13.81 10.73
CA TYR A 147 -4.26 -14.09 10.06
C TYR A 147 -5.37 -13.23 10.68
N ALA A 148 -6.27 -12.70 9.86
CA ALA A 148 -7.52 -12.14 10.33
C ALA A 148 -8.62 -12.35 9.30
N ASP A 149 -9.46 -13.34 9.57
CA ASP A 149 -10.72 -13.47 8.86
C ASP A 149 -11.59 -12.23 9.11
N GLY A 150 -12.19 -11.69 8.05
CA GLY A 150 -13.01 -10.48 8.13
C GLY A 150 -12.27 -9.17 8.43
N ASP A 151 -10.94 -9.10 8.30
CA ASP A 151 -10.27 -7.80 8.35
C ASP A 151 -10.75 -6.90 7.20
N ARG A 152 -11.33 -5.77 7.55
CA ARG A 152 -11.98 -4.87 6.58
C ARG A 152 -11.00 -4.27 5.57
N ALA A 153 -9.74 -4.08 5.92
CA ALA A 153 -8.74 -3.53 5.01
C ALA A 153 -8.30 -4.60 4.02
N ALA A 154 -8.04 -5.82 4.50
CA ALA A 154 -7.73 -6.95 3.63
C ALA A 154 -8.92 -7.34 2.72
N GLU A 155 -10.15 -7.30 3.23
CA GLU A 155 -11.37 -7.52 2.45
C GLU A 155 -11.53 -6.45 1.36
N ALA A 156 -11.23 -5.18 1.68
CA ALA A 156 -11.28 -4.09 0.71
C ALA A 156 -10.33 -4.32 -0.47
N VAL A 157 -9.18 -4.97 -0.28
CA VAL A 157 -8.29 -5.39 -1.39
C VAL A 157 -9.02 -6.35 -2.31
N SER A 158 -9.49 -7.48 -1.76
CA SER A 158 -10.18 -8.53 -2.52
C SER A 158 -11.40 -7.98 -3.27
N SER A 159 -12.28 -7.24 -2.60
CA SER A 159 -13.49 -6.69 -3.23
C SER A 159 -13.17 -5.66 -4.31
N THR A 160 -12.17 -4.80 -4.09
CA THR A 160 -11.78 -3.79 -5.08
C THR A 160 -11.20 -4.46 -6.32
N LEU A 161 -10.21 -5.35 -6.15
CA LEU A 161 -9.59 -6.07 -7.26
C LEU A 161 -10.61 -6.94 -8.01
N TYR A 162 -11.53 -7.60 -7.31
CA TYR A 162 -12.64 -8.33 -7.91
C TYR A 162 -13.48 -7.45 -8.84
N VAL A 163 -13.97 -6.31 -8.37
CA VAL A 163 -14.76 -5.40 -9.23
C VAL A 163 -13.95 -4.92 -10.44
N LEU A 164 -12.67 -4.60 -10.24
CA LEU A 164 -11.80 -4.14 -11.32
C LEU A 164 -11.46 -5.23 -12.34
N SER A 165 -11.40 -6.49 -11.90
CA SER A 165 -11.20 -7.65 -12.78
C SER A 165 -12.41 -7.94 -13.65
N LEU A 166 -13.62 -7.73 -13.11
CA LEU A 166 -14.87 -7.91 -13.84
C LEU A 166 -15.10 -6.79 -14.85
N VAL A 167 -14.67 -5.56 -14.54
CA VAL A 167 -14.95 -4.38 -15.34
C VAL A 167 -13.67 -3.56 -15.59
N PRO A 168 -12.71 -4.08 -16.38
CA PRO A 168 -11.42 -3.44 -16.59
C PRO A 168 -11.52 -2.08 -17.28
N VAL A 169 -12.63 -1.83 -17.99
CA VAL A 169 -12.94 -0.55 -18.63
C VAL A 169 -13.09 0.59 -17.61
N PHE A 170 -13.26 0.34 -16.31
CA PHE A 170 -13.34 1.42 -15.32
C PHE A 170 -12.00 2.11 -15.07
N VAL A 171 -10.88 1.40 -15.23
CA VAL A 171 -9.51 1.90 -15.03
C VAL A 171 -8.57 1.35 -16.12
N PRO A 172 -8.80 1.73 -17.39
CA PRO A 172 -8.06 1.19 -18.54
C PRO A 172 -6.55 1.47 -18.49
N ALA A 173 -6.13 2.50 -17.75
CA ALA A 173 -4.73 2.87 -17.57
C ALA A 173 -4.04 2.16 -16.39
N LEU A 174 -4.76 1.36 -15.59
CA LEU A 174 -4.20 0.70 -14.42
C LEU A 174 -3.14 -0.32 -14.87
N ARG A 175 -1.90 -0.18 -14.38
CA ARG A 175 -0.78 -1.06 -14.68
C ARG A 175 -0.10 -1.61 -13.44
N ARG A 176 -0.19 -0.92 -12.30
CA ARG A 176 0.51 -1.27 -11.07
C ARG A 176 -0.44 -1.45 -9.89
N VAL A 177 -0.21 -2.48 -9.09
CA VAL A 177 -0.87 -2.69 -7.80
C VAL A 177 0.19 -2.86 -6.73
N VAL A 178 0.05 -2.13 -5.62
CA VAL A 178 0.93 -2.16 -4.47
C VAL A 178 0.12 -2.57 -3.25
N LEU A 179 0.54 -3.60 -2.52
CA LEU A 179 0.01 -3.96 -1.21
C LEU A 179 1.04 -3.64 -0.14
N GLN A 180 0.73 -2.68 0.72
CA GLN A 180 1.58 -2.25 1.82
C GLN A 180 1.02 -2.76 3.15
N TYR A 181 1.66 -3.81 3.67
CA TYR A 181 1.35 -4.45 4.93
C TYR A 181 2.18 -3.85 6.06
N THR A 182 1.52 -3.42 7.15
CA THR A 182 2.17 -2.92 8.38
C THR A 182 1.74 -3.76 9.58
N ASP A 183 2.69 -4.42 10.23
CA ASP A 183 2.46 -5.33 11.37
C ASP A 183 1.60 -6.56 11.03
N TRP A 184 1.77 -7.08 9.81
CA TRP A 184 1.12 -8.30 9.31
C TRP A 184 2.13 -9.41 9.00
N GLY A 185 1.66 -10.65 9.10
CA GLY A 185 2.37 -11.83 8.61
C GLY A 185 2.39 -11.88 7.08
N PHE A 186 3.32 -12.65 6.54
CA PHE A 186 3.53 -12.74 5.09
C PHE A 186 2.39 -13.48 4.38
N ASP A 187 1.76 -14.41 5.08
CA ASP A 187 0.89 -15.41 4.48
C ASP A 187 -0.51 -14.92 4.09
N ASP A 188 -0.98 -13.80 4.66
CA ASP A 188 -2.34 -13.27 4.39
C ASP A 188 -2.65 -13.17 2.90
N VAL A 189 -1.73 -12.61 2.11
CA VAL A 189 -1.95 -12.40 0.67
C VAL A 189 -2.19 -13.71 -0.09
N LEU A 190 -1.58 -14.81 0.37
CA LEU A 190 -1.64 -16.13 -0.28
C LEU A 190 -2.74 -17.00 0.32
N ASP A 191 -2.88 -17.04 1.65
CA ASP A 191 -3.92 -17.81 2.34
C ASP A 191 -5.33 -17.34 1.98
N GLN A 192 -5.50 -16.03 1.82
CA GLN A 192 -6.79 -15.43 1.50
C GLN A 192 -6.98 -15.19 0.01
N CYS A 193 -6.08 -15.73 -0.84
CA CYS A 193 -6.14 -15.57 -2.28
C CYS A 193 -6.36 -14.11 -2.72
N ARG A 194 -5.73 -13.14 -2.03
CA ARG A 194 -6.04 -11.70 -2.17
C ARG A 194 -5.78 -11.17 -3.57
N LEU A 195 -4.80 -11.75 -4.26
CA LEU A 195 -4.42 -11.38 -5.61
C LEU A 195 -5.11 -12.26 -6.67
N LEU A 196 -5.98 -13.21 -6.30
CA LEU A 196 -6.67 -14.07 -7.27
C LEU A 196 -7.46 -13.26 -8.31
N PRO A 197 -8.18 -12.18 -7.91
CA PRO A 197 -8.87 -11.33 -8.88
C PRO A 197 -8.00 -10.17 -9.38
N LEU A 198 -6.70 -10.37 -9.62
CA LEU A 198 -5.87 -9.30 -10.16
C LEU A 198 -6.30 -8.96 -11.60
N PRO A 199 -6.61 -7.69 -11.93
CA PRO A 199 -7.03 -7.31 -13.27
C PRO A 199 -5.96 -7.66 -14.32
N ALA A 200 -6.38 -8.17 -15.48
CA ALA A 200 -5.47 -8.68 -16.52
C ALA A 200 -4.51 -7.60 -17.09
N GLN A 201 -4.86 -6.33 -16.98
CA GLN A 201 -4.03 -5.20 -17.40
C GLN A 201 -2.93 -4.80 -16.40
N VAL A 202 -2.94 -5.37 -15.19
CA VAL A 202 -1.90 -5.11 -14.18
C VAL A 202 -0.64 -5.90 -14.55
N ALA A 203 0.41 -5.18 -14.95
CA ALA A 203 1.70 -5.76 -15.32
C ALA A 203 2.73 -5.69 -14.19
N ALA A 204 2.54 -4.78 -13.23
CA ALA A 204 3.44 -4.59 -12.09
C ALA A 204 2.73 -4.87 -10.76
N LEU A 205 3.30 -5.75 -9.95
CA LEU A 205 2.84 -6.06 -8.61
C LEU A 205 3.94 -5.74 -7.60
N GLU A 206 3.57 -5.08 -6.51
CA GLU A 206 4.49 -4.81 -5.42
C GLU A 206 3.91 -5.18 -4.07
N LEU A 207 4.69 -5.90 -3.27
CA LEU A 207 4.34 -6.33 -1.92
C LEU A 207 5.36 -5.72 -0.96
N ARG A 208 4.90 -4.87 -0.04
CA ARG A 208 5.74 -4.24 0.98
C ARG A 208 5.31 -4.70 2.36
N TYR A 209 6.23 -5.29 3.11
CA TYR A 209 6.04 -5.62 4.51
C TYR A 209 6.89 -4.70 5.37
N ALA A 210 6.22 -4.00 6.28
CA ALA A 210 6.86 -3.16 7.28
C ALA A 210 6.42 -3.59 8.68
N PHE A 211 7.35 -3.48 9.63
CA PHE A 211 7.08 -3.73 11.03
C PHE A 211 7.37 -2.46 11.81
N SER A 212 6.39 -2.01 12.58
CA SER A 212 6.52 -0.86 13.47
C SER A 212 7.63 -1.13 14.50
N PRO A 213 8.25 -0.08 15.07
CA PRO A 213 9.34 -0.26 16.03
C PRO A 213 8.99 -1.17 17.20
N ARG A 214 7.71 -1.25 17.58
CA ARG A 214 7.20 -2.08 18.68
C ARG A 214 7.28 -3.57 18.39
N VAL A 215 7.10 -4.00 17.14
CA VAL A 215 7.14 -5.42 16.74
C VAL A 215 8.28 -5.74 15.77
N ALA A 216 9.17 -4.79 15.49
CA ALA A 216 10.26 -4.97 14.53
C ALA A 216 11.15 -6.20 14.80
N ARG A 217 11.46 -6.47 16.08
CA ARG A 217 12.21 -7.67 16.48
C ARG A 217 11.45 -8.96 16.19
N LEU A 218 10.16 -8.99 16.52
CA LEU A 218 9.31 -10.14 16.21
C LEU A 218 9.20 -10.34 14.70
N GLY A 219 9.12 -9.26 13.92
CA GLY A 219 9.11 -9.33 12.45
C GLY A 219 10.42 -9.85 11.87
N ALA A 220 11.56 -9.49 12.47
CA ALA A 220 12.85 -10.09 12.12
C ALA A 220 12.90 -11.59 12.41
N LEU A 221 12.42 -12.02 13.59
CA LEU A 221 12.32 -13.44 13.93
C LEU A 221 11.35 -14.18 13.00
N ALA A 222 10.19 -13.59 12.70
CA ALA A 222 9.20 -14.16 11.78
C ALA A 222 9.79 -14.38 10.38
N ARG A 223 10.69 -13.50 9.91
CA ARG A 223 11.42 -13.70 8.65
C ARG A 223 12.40 -14.87 8.73
N VAL A 224 13.21 -14.93 9.78
CA VAL A 224 14.24 -15.98 9.95
C VAL A 224 13.60 -17.37 10.09
N HIS A 225 12.50 -17.45 10.84
CA HIS A 225 11.79 -18.70 11.11
C HIS A 225 10.63 -18.94 10.15
N TYR A 226 10.56 -18.21 9.04
CA TYR A 226 9.53 -18.43 8.04
C TYR A 226 9.73 -19.78 7.37
N ALA A 227 8.98 -20.77 7.86
CA ALA A 227 8.95 -22.11 7.34
C ALA A 227 7.52 -22.43 6.90
N ARG A 228 7.16 -21.99 5.70
CA ARG A 228 5.91 -22.43 5.09
C ARG A 228 6.20 -23.58 4.13
N ALA A 229 5.64 -24.74 4.42
CA ALA A 229 5.55 -25.83 3.46
C ALA A 229 4.55 -25.44 2.37
N PHE A 230 4.94 -24.51 1.50
CA PHE A 230 4.08 -24.04 0.44
C PHE A 230 3.82 -25.21 -0.52
N ARG A 231 2.66 -25.86 -0.39
CA ARG A 231 2.21 -26.88 -1.35
C ARG A 231 1.68 -26.16 -2.58
N VAL A 232 2.58 -25.51 -3.33
CA VAL A 232 2.28 -24.88 -4.64
C VAL A 232 1.53 -25.88 -5.53
N ALA A 233 1.84 -27.18 -5.40
CA ALA A 233 1.26 -28.24 -6.21
C ALA A 233 -0.28 -28.31 -6.20
N SER A 234 -0.96 -27.85 -5.15
CA SER A 234 -2.43 -27.84 -5.10
C SER A 234 -3.08 -26.52 -5.53
N MET A 235 -2.33 -25.41 -5.53
CA MET A 235 -2.87 -24.11 -5.96
C MET A 235 -2.64 -23.92 -7.46
N ARG A 236 -3.72 -24.04 -8.25
CA ARG A 236 -3.71 -23.79 -9.71
C ARG A 236 -3.68 -22.29 -10.08
N TRP A 237 -3.21 -21.45 -9.17
CA TRP A 237 -3.28 -20.00 -9.36
C TRP A 237 -1.97 -19.48 -9.95
N ALA A 238 -2.09 -18.77 -11.07
CA ALA A 238 -1.01 -18.05 -11.73
C ALA A 238 -1.44 -16.62 -12.02
N MET A 239 -0.47 -15.72 -12.12
CA MET A 239 -0.59 -14.32 -12.52
C MET A 239 0.28 -14.08 -13.76
N PRO A 240 -0.02 -14.71 -14.92
CA PRO A 240 0.81 -14.65 -16.11
C PRO A 240 0.93 -13.25 -16.71
N GLN A 241 0.07 -12.31 -16.31
CA GLN A 241 0.12 -10.91 -16.74
C GLN A 241 1.19 -10.08 -16.02
N VAL A 242 1.65 -10.51 -14.84
CA VAL A 242 2.62 -9.77 -14.03
C VAL A 242 4.02 -10.02 -14.54
N ARG A 243 4.66 -8.96 -15.04
CA ARG A 243 6.02 -8.94 -15.59
C ARG A 243 7.01 -8.30 -14.63
N ASP A 244 6.56 -7.33 -13.84
CA ASP A 244 7.36 -6.66 -12.82
C ASP A 244 6.85 -7.08 -11.44
N LEU A 245 7.70 -7.71 -10.64
CA LEU A 245 7.41 -8.05 -9.24
C LEU A 245 8.41 -7.37 -8.32
N ALA A 246 7.91 -6.61 -7.35
CA ALA A 246 8.71 -6.07 -6.26
C ALA A 246 8.25 -6.66 -4.92
N VAL A 247 9.16 -7.22 -4.13
CA VAL A 247 8.84 -7.77 -2.80
C VAL A 247 9.85 -7.28 -1.77
N HIS A 248 9.38 -6.46 -0.83
CA HIS A 248 10.18 -5.86 0.23
C HIS A 248 9.71 -6.31 1.61
N GLY A 249 10.64 -6.48 2.53
CA GLY A 249 10.40 -6.86 3.92
C GLY A 249 9.99 -8.31 4.12
N ALA A 250 10.00 -9.15 3.07
CA ALA A 250 9.58 -10.54 3.13
C ALA A 250 10.78 -11.52 3.21
N PRO A 251 10.56 -12.75 3.68
CA PRO A 251 11.57 -13.81 3.68
C PRO A 251 11.71 -14.46 2.30
N ALA A 252 12.88 -15.03 1.99
CA ALA A 252 13.18 -15.58 0.66
C ALA A 252 12.21 -16.69 0.18
N PRO A 253 11.75 -17.63 1.03
CA PRO A 253 10.80 -18.65 0.58
C PRO A 253 9.47 -18.05 0.14
N PHE A 254 9.02 -16.97 0.77
CA PHE A 254 7.81 -16.26 0.37
C PHE A 254 8.00 -15.60 -1.00
N VAL A 255 9.11 -14.89 -1.20
CA VAL A 255 9.43 -14.24 -2.47
C VAL A 255 9.45 -15.29 -3.61
N ALA A 256 10.08 -16.43 -3.38
CA ALA A 256 10.14 -17.52 -4.35
C ALA A 256 8.74 -18.08 -4.68
N ALA A 257 7.86 -18.20 -3.67
CA ALA A 257 6.49 -18.63 -3.87
C ALA A 257 5.69 -17.65 -4.75
N VAL A 258 5.76 -16.34 -4.47
CA VAL A 258 5.06 -15.31 -5.27
C VAL A 258 5.64 -15.24 -6.68
N ALA A 259 6.97 -15.27 -6.84
CA ALA A 259 7.62 -15.24 -8.14
C ALA A 259 7.22 -16.43 -9.02
N LYS A 260 7.05 -17.62 -8.43
CA LYS A 260 6.57 -18.82 -9.14
C LYS A 260 5.14 -18.68 -9.67
N MET A 261 4.32 -17.82 -9.07
CA MET A 261 2.97 -17.53 -9.57
C MET A 261 3.00 -16.61 -10.81
N CYS A 262 4.05 -15.79 -10.96
CA CYS A 262 4.27 -14.90 -12.09
C CYS A 262 5.02 -15.62 -13.21
N THR A 263 4.33 -16.44 -14.01
CA THR A 263 4.98 -17.32 -15.01
C THR A 263 5.65 -16.60 -16.18
N ARG A 264 5.45 -15.29 -16.33
CA ARG A 264 6.07 -14.43 -17.35
C ARG A 264 6.85 -13.29 -16.70
N LEU A 265 7.47 -13.55 -15.55
CA LEU A 265 8.20 -12.56 -14.79
C LEU A 265 9.47 -12.13 -15.53
N GLU A 266 9.57 -10.84 -15.85
CA GLU A 266 10.71 -10.24 -16.57
C GLU A 266 11.64 -9.49 -15.60
N ARG A 267 11.06 -8.80 -14.61
CA ARG A 267 11.80 -8.02 -13.61
C ARG A 267 11.39 -8.41 -12.19
N LEU A 268 12.37 -8.64 -11.34
CA LEU A 268 12.20 -8.96 -9.93
C LEU A 268 13.04 -8.01 -9.09
N GLU A 269 12.39 -7.29 -8.19
CA GLU A 269 13.03 -6.39 -7.23
C GLU A 269 12.82 -6.92 -5.81
N VAL A 270 13.91 -7.14 -5.08
CA VAL A 270 13.88 -7.73 -3.73
C VAL A 270 14.92 -7.09 -2.84
N ASP A 271 14.72 -7.20 -1.53
CA ASP A 271 15.74 -6.75 -0.58
C ASP A 271 16.98 -7.66 -0.62
N ARG A 272 18.16 -7.08 -0.45
CA ARG A 272 19.45 -7.80 -0.53
C ARG A 272 19.60 -8.97 0.44
N HIS A 273 18.89 -8.99 1.58
CA HIS A 273 18.98 -10.12 2.52
C HIS A 273 18.39 -11.42 1.95
N VAL A 274 17.50 -11.32 0.95
CA VAL A 274 16.89 -12.49 0.30
C VAL A 274 17.94 -13.37 -0.38
N GLU A 275 18.95 -12.77 -1.02
CA GLU A 275 20.04 -13.47 -1.70
C GLU A 275 20.92 -14.29 -0.73
N ARG A 276 20.95 -13.93 0.55
CA ARG A 276 21.75 -14.63 1.57
C ARG A 276 21.10 -15.92 2.06
N ASP A 277 19.81 -16.11 1.77
CA ASP A 277 19.10 -17.32 2.12
C ASP A 277 19.52 -18.47 1.20
N ARG A 278 19.91 -19.60 1.78
CA ARG A 278 20.36 -20.78 1.02
C ARG A 278 19.26 -21.40 0.17
N THR A 279 18.00 -21.12 0.49
CA THR A 279 16.83 -21.62 -0.24
C THR A 279 16.46 -20.74 -1.44
N TRP A 280 17.08 -19.56 -1.57
CA TRP A 280 16.81 -18.66 -2.67
C TRP A 280 17.33 -19.19 -4.00
N SER A 281 16.46 -19.16 -5.01
CA SER A 281 16.81 -19.44 -6.40
C SER A 281 16.20 -18.38 -7.30
N VAL A 282 16.99 -17.89 -8.27
CA VAL A 282 16.49 -16.95 -9.28
C VAL A 282 15.43 -17.67 -10.13
N PRO A 283 14.23 -17.09 -10.31
CA PRO A 283 13.21 -17.64 -11.19
C PRO A 283 13.71 -17.82 -12.63
N GLU A 284 13.28 -18.88 -13.30
CA GLU A 284 13.57 -19.09 -14.72
C GLU A 284 12.91 -18.00 -15.58
N GLY A 285 13.62 -17.53 -16.61
CA GLY A 285 13.12 -16.50 -17.53
C GLY A 285 13.22 -15.06 -17.01
N LEU A 286 13.76 -14.85 -15.81
CA LEU A 286 13.99 -13.51 -15.28
C LEU A 286 15.05 -12.78 -16.12
N HIS A 287 14.76 -11.55 -16.55
CA HIS A 287 15.70 -10.70 -17.28
C HIS A 287 16.47 -9.75 -16.36
N THR A 288 15.75 -9.12 -15.43
CA THR A 288 16.30 -8.10 -14.53
C THR A 288 16.09 -8.51 -13.07
N LEU A 289 17.17 -8.64 -12.31
CA LEU A 289 17.13 -8.79 -10.86
C LEU A 289 17.69 -7.52 -10.21
N VAL A 290 16.86 -6.84 -9.44
CA VAL A 290 17.25 -5.66 -8.66
C VAL A 290 17.30 -6.03 -7.19
N LEU A 291 18.48 -5.80 -6.59
CA LEU A 291 18.73 -6.03 -5.17
C LEU A 291 18.80 -4.69 -4.46
N THR A 292 17.82 -4.39 -3.63
CA THR A 292 17.77 -3.13 -2.90
C THR A 292 18.39 -3.27 -1.52
N ASP A 293 19.30 -2.35 -1.18
CA ASP A 293 19.81 -2.19 0.18
C ASP A 293 18.83 -1.31 0.97
N ASN A 294 17.69 -1.87 1.35
CA ASN A 294 16.83 -1.25 2.35
C ASN A 294 17.54 -1.32 3.70
N LYS A 295 18.37 -0.32 3.99
CA LYS A 295 18.83 -0.05 5.35
C LYS A 295 17.61 0.37 6.16
N VAL A 296 16.88 -0.62 6.67
CA VAL A 296 15.87 -0.37 7.70
C VAL A 296 16.64 0.29 8.84
N ARG A 297 16.44 1.60 9.04
CA ARG A 297 17.01 2.34 10.16
C ARG A 297 16.39 1.75 11.42
N HIS A 298 16.98 0.70 11.95
CA HIS A 298 16.63 0.18 13.26
C HIS A 298 17.04 1.24 14.28
N GLY A 299 16.11 2.12 14.65
CA GLY A 299 16.24 2.92 15.85
C GLY A 299 16.42 1.95 17.02
N GLY A 300 17.65 1.87 17.54
CA GLY A 300 18.02 0.94 18.60
C GLY A 300 17.25 1.27 19.87
N CYS A 301 16.16 0.54 20.12
CA CYS A 301 15.54 0.49 21.43
C CYS A 301 15.59 -0.96 21.92
N THR A 302 16.42 -1.19 22.92
CA THR A 302 16.58 -2.47 23.61
C THR A 302 15.40 -2.68 24.55
N THR A 303 14.34 -3.34 24.08
CA THR A 303 13.32 -3.92 24.95
C THR A 303 13.73 -5.32 25.40
N ASP A 304 13.41 -5.64 26.65
CA ASP A 304 13.83 -6.87 27.34
C ASP A 304 13.33 -8.15 26.65
N TRP A 305 14.28 -9.04 26.38
CA TRP A 305 14.16 -10.27 25.60
C TRP A 305 13.26 -11.36 26.21
N TRP A 306 12.97 -11.27 27.51
CA TRP A 306 12.40 -12.36 28.31
C TRP A 306 10.88 -12.56 28.16
N SER A 307 10.16 -11.60 27.58
CA SER A 307 8.71 -11.66 27.39
C SER A 307 8.29 -12.28 26.05
N VAL A 308 9.10 -12.12 24.98
CA VAL A 308 8.76 -12.62 23.63
C VAL A 308 9.02 -14.13 23.48
N ALA A 309 10.08 -14.65 24.09
CA ALA A 309 10.38 -16.09 24.08
C ALA A 309 9.26 -16.93 24.72
N ARG A 310 8.52 -16.38 25.70
CA ARG A 310 7.39 -17.06 26.35
C ARG A 310 6.11 -17.07 25.53
N ALA A 311 5.89 -16.09 24.65
CA ALA A 311 4.72 -16.04 23.78
C ALA A 311 4.88 -16.89 22.51
N VAL A 312 6.12 -17.00 22.00
CA VAL A 312 6.43 -17.82 20.80
C VAL A 312 6.56 -19.30 21.15
N ALA A 313 7.04 -19.64 22.34
CA ALA A 313 7.15 -21.03 22.79
C ALA A 313 5.85 -21.57 23.38
N GLY A 314 4.69 -21.22 22.80
CA GLY A 314 3.39 -21.67 23.28
C GLY A 314 3.34 -23.18 23.44
N ASP A 315 3.66 -23.68 24.63
CA ASP A 315 3.23 -24.99 25.06
C ASP A 315 3.34 -25.16 26.59
N VAL A 316 2.21 -25.62 27.13
CA VAL A 316 2.15 -26.31 28.40
C VAL A 316 2.97 -27.58 28.23
N LYS A 317 4.13 -27.63 28.88
CA LYS A 317 5.00 -28.81 29.08
C LYS A 317 5.78 -29.30 27.86
N VAL A 318 6.91 -28.66 27.54
CA VAL A 318 8.11 -29.42 27.14
C VAL A 318 9.35 -28.86 27.82
N THR A 319 9.99 -29.74 28.56
CA THR A 319 11.16 -29.56 29.42
C THR A 319 12.39 -29.15 28.61
N ALA A 320 13.17 -28.25 29.20
CA ALA A 320 14.42 -27.71 28.70
C ALA A 320 15.49 -28.76 28.36
N THR A 321 16.16 -28.58 27.21
CA THR A 321 17.60 -28.75 26.91
C THR A 321 17.80 -28.59 25.39
N LEU A 322 18.79 -27.93 24.78
CA LEU A 322 20.09 -27.41 25.20
C LEU A 322 20.57 -26.40 24.10
N TYR A 323 20.95 -25.19 24.52
CA TYR A 323 21.99 -24.28 23.98
C TYR A 323 22.12 -24.00 22.46
N MET A 324 21.67 -22.81 22.05
CA MET A 324 22.29 -22.05 20.95
C MET A 324 23.50 -21.29 21.49
N GLN A 325 24.69 -21.72 21.08
CA GLN A 325 25.93 -20.97 21.27
C GLN A 325 26.11 -20.02 20.09
N THR A 326 26.06 -18.74 20.40
CA THR A 326 26.40 -17.61 19.54
C THR A 326 27.84 -17.71 19.04
N MET A 327 28.04 -17.68 17.73
CA MET A 327 29.21 -17.07 17.12
C MET A 327 28.75 -15.96 16.19
N LEU A 328 28.90 -14.73 16.68
CA LEU A 328 29.02 -13.50 15.89
C LEU A 328 30.53 -13.20 15.73
N SER A 329 30.88 -12.41 14.70
CA SER A 329 32.23 -11.97 14.27
C SER A 329 32.85 -12.95 13.26
N ASP A 330 33.20 -12.61 12.01
CA ASP A 330 33.73 -11.35 11.47
C ASP A 330 33.42 -11.15 9.97
N THR A 331 33.47 -9.88 9.56
CA THR A 331 33.64 -9.30 8.20
C THR A 331 33.56 -10.21 6.96
N TRP A 332 32.48 -10.07 6.19
CA TRP A 332 32.35 -10.71 4.86
C TRP A 332 32.90 -9.82 3.74
N GLN A 333 34.20 -9.94 3.47
CA GLN A 333 34.83 -9.60 2.19
C GLN A 333 34.93 -10.85 1.30
N ASP A 334 33.86 -11.63 1.16
CA ASP A 334 33.96 -12.91 0.44
C ASP A 334 33.87 -12.72 -1.09
N LEU A 335 35.05 -12.66 -1.71
CA LEU A 335 35.25 -12.61 -3.16
C LEU A 335 34.63 -13.84 -3.86
N LEU A 336 34.53 -14.98 -3.18
CA LEU A 336 34.00 -16.23 -3.73
C LEU A 336 32.48 -16.22 -3.88
N ALA A 337 31.75 -15.61 -2.94
CA ALA A 337 30.30 -15.42 -3.06
C ALA A 337 29.96 -14.53 -4.27
N ARG A 338 30.68 -13.42 -4.43
CA ARG A 338 30.55 -12.53 -5.61
C ARG A 338 30.90 -13.24 -6.91
N GLN A 339 31.97 -14.05 -6.94
CA GLN A 339 32.33 -14.81 -8.14
C GLN A 339 31.31 -15.92 -8.46
N ARG A 340 30.68 -16.55 -7.46
CA ARG A 340 29.62 -17.54 -7.68
C ARG A 340 28.37 -16.89 -8.25
N LEU A 341 27.93 -15.76 -7.70
CA LEU A 341 26.79 -15.02 -8.22
C LEU A 341 27.03 -14.57 -9.66
N LYS A 342 28.23 -14.04 -9.96
CA LYS A 342 28.62 -13.64 -11.32
C LYS A 342 28.62 -14.83 -12.30
N ARG A 343 29.08 -16.01 -11.87
CA ARG A 343 29.04 -17.24 -12.69
C ARG A 343 27.62 -17.76 -12.89
N MET A 344 26.71 -17.59 -11.92
CA MET A 344 25.31 -17.95 -12.07
C MET A 344 24.59 -17.04 -13.06
N CYS A 345 24.80 -15.72 -12.95
CA CYS A 345 24.19 -14.75 -13.86
C CYS A 345 24.71 -14.86 -15.30
N LEU A 346 26.03 -15.11 -15.49
CA LEU A 346 26.61 -15.37 -16.81
C LEU A 346 26.08 -16.65 -17.47
N ARG A 347 25.64 -17.65 -16.70
CA ARG A 347 25.03 -18.87 -17.27
C ARG A 347 23.58 -18.66 -17.70
N GLN A 348 22.93 -17.61 -17.22
CA GLN A 348 21.51 -17.35 -17.45
C GLN A 348 21.28 -16.06 -18.26
N ASP A 349 22.34 -15.46 -18.81
CA ASP A 349 22.29 -14.19 -19.56
C ASP A 349 21.55 -13.07 -18.82
N THR A 350 21.73 -13.01 -17.49
CA THR A 350 21.07 -12.01 -16.62
C THR A 350 22.03 -10.91 -16.20
N ALA A 351 21.61 -9.65 -16.37
CA ALA A 351 22.35 -8.48 -15.91
C ALA A 351 21.98 -8.18 -14.44
N ILE A 352 23.00 -7.94 -13.60
CA ILE A 352 22.83 -7.39 -12.25
C ILE A 352 23.14 -5.90 -12.33
N GLU A 353 22.12 -5.06 -12.14
CA GLU A 353 22.31 -3.62 -11.94
C GLU A 353 22.35 -3.32 -10.44
N HIS A 354 23.45 -2.71 -9.99
CA HIS A 354 23.53 -2.11 -8.67
C HIS A 354 23.01 -0.67 -8.78
N VAL A 355 21.87 -0.39 -8.14
CA VAL A 355 21.34 0.97 -7.96
C VAL A 355 21.60 1.43 -6.53
#